data_AF-A0ABD3BKI2-F1
#
_entry.id   AF-A0ABD3BKI2-F1
#
_cell.length_a   1.000
_cell.length_b   1.000
_cell.length_c   1.000
_cell.angle_alpha   90.00
_cell.angle_beta   90.00
_cell.angle_gamma   90.00
#
_symmetry.space_group_name_H-M   'P 1'
#
loop_
_entity.id
_entity.type
_entity.pdbx_description
1 polymer ?
#
loop_
_entity_poly.entity_id
_entity_poly.type
_entity_poly.pdbx_seq_one_letter_code
_entity_poly.pdbx_strand_id
1 'polypeptide(L)'
;MGAESTFSAQKRTSSALPTTVTDASRGAATSALPRGKQIHKSFNNIKITILCLLVTILVLRGTIGLNLASYEADAENQHLLEETNRILAEIRSGKDPIDPDDQPEELFNPNATFTLGPKITTWDQDRKVWLRRYRQFPNYINGRPRTLLVTGSPPSPCDNAVGDHYLLKALKNKIDYCRIHGIEIVYNMAHLDKEMAGYWAKLPLIRRLMLSHPEVEWIWWMDSDALFTDMVFEIPALKYRNHNMVIHGYPDLLFDQKSWIALNTGSFLLRNCQWSLDLLDAWAPMGPKGPVREEAGKILTAYLKGRPAFEADDQSALIYMLVSEKDRWMNKVFVENSYLLHGFWEGLVDRYEEMIEKHHPGLGDERWPFVTHFVGCKPCGSYGDYSVERCLKSMERAFNFADNQVLKLYGFKHMGLVSPNIKRIRSESVNPLIDVDRFAIRRSVHHSRGSRN
;
A
#
# COMPACT_ATOMS: atom_id res chain seq x y z
N MET A 1 -12.19 -38.95 -33.83
CA MET A 1 -11.00 -39.68 -33.36
C MET A 1 -10.53 -38.97 -32.11
N GLY A 2 -10.78 -39.37 -30.86
CA GLY A 2 -11.01 -40.71 -30.31
C GLY A 2 -9.73 -41.14 -29.57
N ALA A 3 -9.66 -40.85 -28.27
CA ALA A 3 -9.04 -41.68 -27.21
C ALA A 3 -8.91 -40.87 -25.91
N GLU A 4 -9.89 -41.06 -25.01
CA GLU A 4 -9.71 -40.95 -23.56
C GLU A 4 -8.89 -42.16 -23.06
N SER A 5 -8.15 -42.01 -21.97
CA SER A 5 -7.98 -43.12 -21.02
C SER A 5 -7.76 -42.64 -19.59
N THR A 6 -8.58 -43.25 -18.74
CA THR A 6 -8.69 -43.20 -17.29
C THR A 6 -7.57 -43.99 -16.60
N PHE A 7 -7.18 -43.59 -15.38
CA PHE A 7 -6.41 -44.44 -14.48
C PHE A 7 -7.15 -44.69 -13.17
N SER A 8 -7.32 -45.97 -12.86
CA SER A 8 -7.98 -46.53 -11.69
C SER A 8 -6.97 -46.92 -10.59
N ALA A 9 -7.49 -47.06 -9.38
CA ALA A 9 -6.77 -47.50 -8.19
C ALA A 9 -6.43 -49.00 -8.20
N GLN A 10 -5.28 -49.37 -7.63
CA GLN A 10 -5.03 -50.75 -7.20
C GLN A 10 -4.23 -50.83 -5.88
N LYS A 11 -4.77 -51.67 -5.00
CA LYS A 11 -4.35 -52.03 -3.65
C LYS A 11 -3.28 -53.14 -3.72
N ARG A 12 -2.24 -53.08 -2.88
CA ARG A 12 -1.35 -54.22 -2.60
C ARG A 12 -1.09 -54.37 -1.10
N THR A 13 -1.22 -55.62 -0.67
CA THR A 13 -1.02 -56.23 0.65
C THR A 13 0.41 -56.74 0.83
N SER A 14 0.92 -56.77 2.07
CA SER A 14 2.07 -57.58 2.53
C SER A 14 2.06 -57.60 4.07
N SER A 15 1.65 -58.67 4.74
CA SER A 15 2.39 -59.91 5.09
C SER A 15 3.14 -59.82 6.42
N ALA A 16 2.64 -60.54 7.42
CA ALA A 16 3.30 -60.90 8.67
C ALA A 16 4.02 -62.25 8.55
N LEU A 17 5.00 -62.54 9.43
CA LEU A 17 5.52 -63.84 9.92
C LEU A 17 6.75 -63.54 10.86
N PRO A 18 7.32 -64.46 11.67
CA PRO A 18 6.74 -65.60 12.43
C PRO A 18 7.41 -65.96 13.80
N THR A 19 6.78 -66.92 14.52
CA THR A 19 7.34 -68.06 15.34
C THR A 19 8.24 -67.80 16.56
N THR A 20 8.26 -68.58 17.66
CA THR A 20 8.09 -70.05 17.83
C THR A 20 7.87 -70.43 19.31
N VAL A 21 7.36 -71.65 19.49
CA VAL A 21 6.93 -72.35 20.71
C VAL A 21 8.07 -73.22 21.30
N THR A 22 8.06 -73.55 22.60
CA THR A 22 8.33 -74.93 23.10
C THR A 22 8.02 -75.11 24.60
N ASP A 23 7.55 -76.33 24.90
CA ASP A 23 6.97 -76.88 26.12
C ASP A 23 7.95 -77.20 27.28
N ALA A 24 7.35 -77.47 28.44
CA ALA A 24 7.54 -78.68 29.28
C ALA A 24 7.93 -78.50 30.76
N SER A 25 6.91 -78.67 31.62
CA SER A 25 6.80 -79.63 32.74
C SER A 25 7.78 -79.67 33.95
N ARG A 26 7.13 -79.71 35.13
CA ARG A 26 7.44 -80.46 36.40
C ARG A 26 8.53 -79.94 37.34
N GLY A 27 8.17 -79.92 38.64
CA GLY A 27 9.11 -80.20 39.74
C GLY A 27 8.96 -79.35 40.99
N ALA A 28 8.51 -79.97 42.07
CA ALA A 28 8.30 -79.40 43.41
C ALA A 28 9.53 -78.78 44.09
N ALA A 29 9.30 -77.84 45.02
CA ALA A 29 9.92 -77.87 46.35
C ALA A 29 9.29 -76.81 47.28
N THR A 30 8.68 -77.28 48.35
CA THR A 30 8.36 -76.51 49.56
C THR A 30 9.65 -76.24 50.35
N SER A 31 9.88 -75.01 50.78
CA SER A 31 10.66 -74.73 52.00
C SER A 31 10.19 -73.42 52.63
N ALA A 32 9.87 -73.49 53.91
CA ALA A 32 9.38 -72.41 54.74
C ALA A 32 10.55 -71.71 55.47
N LEU A 33 10.35 -70.41 55.80
CA LEU A 33 10.80 -69.62 56.97
C LEU A 33 10.93 -68.11 56.60
N PRO A 34 10.90 -67.15 57.54
CA PRO A 34 9.88 -66.88 58.55
C PRO A 34 9.31 -65.42 58.47
N ARG A 35 8.21 -65.20 59.19
CA ARG A 35 7.51 -63.92 59.39
C ARG A 35 8.41 -62.85 60.03
N GLY A 36 8.55 -61.69 59.38
CA GLY A 36 9.18 -60.52 59.98
C GLY A 36 9.17 -59.22 59.16
N LYS A 37 8.36 -59.08 58.10
CA LYS A 37 8.33 -57.87 57.24
C LYS A 37 6.93 -57.48 56.74
N GLN A 38 5.88 -57.66 57.55
CA GLN A 38 4.50 -57.42 57.08
C GLN A 38 3.91 -56.06 57.51
N ILE A 39 4.52 -55.35 58.47
CA ILE A 39 3.98 -54.07 58.98
C ILE A 39 4.49 -52.86 58.17
N HIS A 40 5.71 -52.92 57.63
CA HIS A 40 6.26 -51.84 56.77
C HIS A 40 5.61 -51.75 55.37
N LYS A 41 5.01 -52.86 54.88
CA LYS A 41 4.38 -52.92 53.56
C LYS A 41 2.99 -52.23 53.54
N SER A 42 2.21 -52.33 54.62
CA SER A 42 0.91 -51.65 54.71
C SER A 42 1.03 -50.13 54.84
N PHE A 43 2.02 -49.62 55.57
CA PHE A 43 2.25 -48.16 55.67
C PHE A 43 2.75 -47.54 54.35
N ASN A 44 3.59 -48.26 53.59
CA ASN A 44 4.00 -47.80 52.26
C ASN A 44 2.85 -47.86 51.25
N ASN A 45 1.99 -48.88 51.32
CA ASN A 45 0.81 -48.96 50.45
C ASN A 45 -0.20 -47.83 50.75
N ILE A 46 -0.44 -47.49 52.02
CA ILE A 46 -1.32 -46.36 52.38
C ILE A 46 -0.73 -45.02 51.93
N LYS A 47 0.58 -44.82 52.09
CA LYS A 47 1.27 -43.62 51.60
C LYS A 47 1.20 -43.50 50.07
N ILE A 48 1.36 -44.60 49.35
CA ILE A 48 1.23 -44.63 47.88
C ILE A 48 -0.22 -44.33 47.46
N THR A 49 -1.22 -44.88 48.14
CA THR A 49 -2.64 -44.60 47.82
C THR A 49 -3.00 -43.14 48.08
N ILE A 50 -2.53 -42.54 49.17
CA ILE A 50 -2.74 -41.11 49.47
C ILE A 50 -2.01 -40.23 48.44
N LEU A 51 -0.78 -40.58 48.07
CA LEU A 51 -0.01 -39.87 47.04
C LEU A 51 -0.71 -39.98 45.68
N CYS A 52 -1.19 -41.16 45.31
CA CYS A 52 -1.97 -41.36 44.09
C CYS A 52 -3.25 -40.52 44.12
N LEU A 53 -4.01 -40.48 45.22
CA LEU A 53 -5.20 -39.65 45.32
C LEU A 53 -4.88 -38.15 45.20
N LEU A 54 -3.80 -37.69 45.84
CA LEU A 54 -3.33 -36.31 45.73
C LEU A 54 -2.88 -35.95 44.31
N VAL A 55 -2.14 -36.85 43.64
CA VAL A 55 -1.72 -36.67 42.24
C VAL A 55 -2.94 -36.66 41.32
N THR A 56 -3.93 -37.54 41.52
CA THR A 56 -5.15 -37.53 40.72
C THR A 56 -5.96 -36.26 40.94
N ILE A 57 -6.05 -35.74 42.17
CA ILE A 57 -6.69 -34.45 42.46
C ILE A 57 -5.91 -33.28 41.85
N LEU A 58 -4.57 -33.30 41.89
CA LEU A 58 -3.72 -32.29 41.27
C LEU A 58 -3.81 -32.32 39.74
N VAL A 59 -3.86 -33.51 39.14
CA VAL A 59 -4.05 -33.70 37.69
C VAL A 59 -5.45 -33.27 37.29
N LEU A 60 -6.50 -33.64 38.04
CA LEU A 60 -7.87 -33.20 37.79
C LEU A 60 -8.05 -31.69 37.99
N ARG A 61 -7.44 -31.09 39.02
CA ARG A 61 -7.45 -29.63 39.20
C ARG A 61 -6.61 -28.90 38.15
N GLY A 62 -5.51 -29.50 37.70
CA GLY A 62 -4.68 -28.99 36.62
C GLY A 62 -5.40 -29.01 35.27
N THR A 63 -6.11 -30.11 34.95
CA THR A 63 -6.88 -30.22 33.70
C THR A 63 -8.16 -29.38 33.71
N ILE A 64 -8.85 -29.28 34.86
CA ILE A 64 -10.02 -28.39 35.00
C ILE A 64 -9.62 -26.92 35.00
N GLY A 65 -8.50 -26.55 35.66
CA GLY A 65 -7.99 -25.18 35.68
C GLY A 65 -7.43 -24.70 34.33
N LEU A 66 -6.78 -25.57 33.56
CA LEU A 66 -6.32 -25.27 32.20
C LEU A 66 -7.50 -25.16 31.21
N ASN A 67 -8.50 -26.04 31.31
CA ASN A 67 -9.69 -25.94 30.47
C ASN A 67 -10.51 -24.68 30.80
N LEU A 68 -10.69 -24.33 32.08
CA LEU A 68 -11.45 -23.12 32.44
C LEU A 68 -10.75 -21.86 31.96
N ALA A 69 -9.42 -21.77 32.11
CA ALA A 69 -8.63 -20.64 31.59
C ALA A 69 -8.63 -20.57 30.06
N SER A 70 -8.65 -21.71 29.35
CA SER A 70 -8.81 -21.71 27.89
C SER A 70 -10.23 -21.31 27.46
N TYR A 71 -11.27 -21.76 28.17
CA TYR A 71 -12.66 -21.34 27.90
C TYR A 71 -12.88 -19.85 28.16
N GLU A 72 -12.28 -19.30 29.22
CA GLU A 72 -12.37 -17.89 29.58
C GLU A 72 -11.61 -17.02 28.55
N ALA A 73 -10.41 -17.45 28.14
CA ALA A 73 -9.66 -16.80 27.06
C ALA A 73 -10.35 -16.91 25.69
N ASP A 74 -11.00 -18.05 25.38
CA ASP A 74 -11.76 -18.23 24.15
C ASP A 74 -13.04 -17.39 24.14
N ALA A 75 -13.71 -17.25 25.30
CA ALA A 75 -14.88 -16.39 25.46
C ALA A 75 -14.53 -14.89 25.36
N GLU A 76 -13.42 -14.46 25.98
CA GLU A 76 -12.88 -13.10 25.80
C GLU A 76 -12.52 -12.83 24.35
N ASN A 77 -11.86 -13.77 23.66
CA ASN A 77 -11.55 -13.64 22.23
C ASN A 77 -12.82 -13.55 21.36
N GLN A 78 -13.85 -14.35 21.65
CA GLN A 78 -15.13 -14.28 20.95
C GLN A 78 -15.82 -12.94 21.19
N HIS A 79 -15.85 -12.45 22.44
CA HIS A 79 -16.40 -11.15 22.77
C HIS A 79 -15.65 -10.02 22.05
N LEU A 80 -14.32 -10.07 22.01
CA LEU A 80 -13.51 -9.10 21.27
C LEU A 80 -13.79 -9.14 19.77
N LEU A 81 -13.98 -10.33 19.18
CA LEU A 81 -14.35 -10.47 17.77
C LEU A 81 -15.75 -9.93 17.48
N GLU A 82 -16.73 -10.22 18.34
CA GLU A 82 -18.10 -9.70 18.22
C GLU A 82 -18.14 -8.18 18.37
N GLU A 83 -17.43 -7.64 19.36
CA GLU A 83 -17.34 -6.20 19.58
C GLU A 83 -16.59 -5.51 18.43
N THR A 84 -15.52 -6.10 17.92
CA THR A 84 -14.81 -5.61 16.71
C THR A 84 -15.74 -5.61 15.51
N ASN A 85 -16.50 -6.69 15.28
CA ASN A 85 -17.46 -6.76 14.18
C ASN A 85 -18.61 -5.75 14.35
N ARG A 86 -19.07 -5.51 15.58
CA ARG A 86 -20.07 -4.48 15.90
C ARG A 86 -19.54 -3.08 15.58
N ILE A 87 -18.32 -2.75 16.02
CA ILE A 87 -17.67 -1.47 15.74
C ILE A 87 -17.45 -1.32 14.23
N LEU A 88 -16.96 -2.35 13.54
CA LEU A 88 -16.79 -2.32 12.07
C LEU A 88 -18.12 -2.14 11.36
N ALA A 89 -19.19 -2.77 11.83
CA ALA A 89 -20.54 -2.58 11.29
C ALA A 89 -21.07 -1.16 11.53
N GLU A 90 -20.80 -0.57 12.70
CA GLU A 90 -21.17 0.80 13.03
C GLU A 90 -20.42 1.79 12.11
N ILE A 91 -19.10 1.67 12.00
CA ILE A 91 -18.25 2.47 11.09
C ILE A 91 -18.72 2.33 9.64
N ARG A 92 -19.01 1.10 9.19
CA ARG A 92 -19.50 0.84 7.82
C ARG A 92 -20.92 1.35 7.59
N SER A 93 -21.75 1.39 8.63
CA SER A 93 -23.13 1.84 8.47
C SER A 93 -23.21 3.34 8.22
N GLY A 94 -22.20 4.11 8.63
CA GLY A 94 -22.05 5.54 8.28
C GLY A 94 -23.23 6.43 8.68
N LYS A 95 -24.20 5.88 9.42
CA LYS A 95 -25.47 6.51 9.75
C LYS A 95 -25.34 7.13 11.11
N ASP A 96 -25.02 8.41 11.12
CA ASP A 96 -25.33 9.23 12.27
C ASP A 96 -26.79 9.72 12.07
N PRO A 97 -27.78 9.20 12.81
CA PRO A 97 -29.21 9.53 12.60
C PRO A 97 -29.55 11.01 12.87
N ILE A 98 -28.55 11.81 13.26
CA ILE A 98 -28.63 13.25 13.53
C ILE A 98 -27.86 14.05 12.46
N ASP A 99 -27.24 13.41 11.46
CA ASP A 99 -26.55 14.11 10.38
C ASP A 99 -27.54 14.91 9.52
N PRO A 100 -27.48 16.25 9.49
CA PRO A 100 -28.32 17.06 8.61
C PRO A 100 -28.08 16.78 7.12
N ASP A 101 -27.00 16.07 6.75
CA ASP A 101 -26.70 15.63 5.38
C ASP A 101 -27.38 14.32 4.96
N ASP A 102 -28.10 13.64 5.86
CA ASP A 102 -28.83 12.38 5.60
C ASP A 102 -30.22 12.59 4.94
N GLN A 103 -30.45 13.79 4.38
CA GLN A 103 -31.57 14.05 3.48
C GLN A 103 -31.36 13.32 2.14
N PRO A 104 -32.43 12.95 1.40
CA PRO A 104 -32.27 12.35 0.08
C PRO A 104 -31.34 13.22 -0.77
N GLU A 105 -30.19 12.66 -1.18
CA GLU A 105 -29.17 13.39 -1.96
C GLU A 105 -29.84 14.04 -3.18
N GLU A 106 -30.01 15.37 -3.16
CA GLU A 106 -30.42 16.10 -4.35
C GLU A 106 -29.28 15.99 -5.36
N LEU A 107 -29.53 15.33 -6.49
CA LEU A 107 -28.59 15.24 -7.59
C LEU A 107 -28.15 16.64 -8.03
N PHE A 108 -26.85 16.80 -8.30
CA PHE A 108 -26.31 18.05 -8.82
C PHE A 108 -27.14 18.54 -10.00
N ASN A 109 -27.63 19.78 -9.92
CA ASN A 109 -28.39 20.38 -11.00
C ASN A 109 -27.50 20.49 -12.25
N PRO A 110 -27.78 19.74 -13.33
CA PRO A 110 -26.93 19.73 -14.51
C PRO A 110 -26.90 21.09 -15.24
N ASN A 111 -27.83 21.99 -14.93
CA ASN A 111 -27.85 23.36 -15.45
C ASN A 111 -26.98 24.33 -14.63
N ALA A 112 -26.47 23.92 -13.47
CA ALA A 112 -25.57 24.71 -12.65
C ALA A 112 -24.12 24.50 -13.09
N THR A 113 -23.33 25.57 -13.13
CA THR A 113 -21.89 25.48 -13.41
C THR A 113 -21.16 25.13 -12.11
N PHE A 114 -20.50 23.96 -12.08
CA PHE A 114 -19.67 23.57 -10.94
C PHE A 114 -18.44 24.48 -10.80
N THR A 115 -18.06 24.79 -9.56
CA THR A 115 -16.85 25.57 -9.26
C THR A 115 -16.12 24.98 -8.05
N LEU A 116 -14.79 24.94 -8.07
CA LEU A 116 -13.97 24.49 -6.93
C LEU A 116 -13.89 25.53 -5.79
N GLY A 117 -14.56 26.67 -5.94
CA GLY A 117 -14.58 27.79 -5.02
C GLY A 117 -14.52 29.15 -5.74
N PRO A 118 -14.50 30.26 -4.99
CA PRO A 118 -14.44 31.60 -5.58
C PRO A 118 -13.22 31.79 -6.49
N LYS A 119 -13.42 32.51 -7.61
CA LYS A 119 -12.34 32.79 -8.55
C LYS A 119 -11.27 33.67 -7.90
N ILE A 120 -10.03 33.25 -8.01
CA ILE A 120 -8.85 33.99 -7.57
C ILE A 120 -8.03 34.33 -8.83
N THR A 121 -7.61 35.59 -8.98
CA THR A 121 -6.83 36.07 -10.13
C THR A 121 -5.49 36.70 -9.73
N THR A 122 -5.23 36.82 -8.43
CA THR A 122 -4.07 37.53 -7.86
C THR A 122 -3.10 36.60 -7.12
N TRP A 123 -3.25 35.28 -7.25
CA TRP A 123 -2.60 34.31 -6.35
C TRP A 123 -1.07 34.42 -6.34
N ASP A 124 -0.43 34.59 -7.49
CA ASP A 124 1.03 34.73 -7.56
C ASP A 124 1.53 35.97 -6.79
N GLN A 125 0.78 37.07 -6.85
CA GLN A 125 1.10 38.31 -6.15
C GLN A 125 0.87 38.15 -4.65
N ASP A 126 -0.26 37.56 -4.25
CA ASP A 126 -0.60 37.31 -2.85
C ASP A 126 0.42 36.37 -2.19
N ARG A 127 0.76 35.27 -2.87
CA ARG A 127 1.78 34.31 -2.44
C ARG A 127 3.16 34.98 -2.31
N LYS A 128 3.53 35.86 -3.26
CA LYS A 128 4.78 36.64 -3.18
C LYS A 128 4.80 37.63 -2.01
N VAL A 129 3.67 38.25 -1.67
CA VAL A 129 3.55 39.10 -0.48
C VAL A 129 3.70 38.27 0.79
N TRP A 130 3.03 37.12 0.86
CA TRP A 130 3.10 36.20 1.99
C TRP A 130 4.53 35.70 2.24
N LEU A 131 5.23 35.20 1.22
CA LEU A 131 6.61 34.69 1.32
C LEU A 131 7.60 35.77 1.79
N ARG A 132 7.39 37.04 1.40
CA ARG A 132 8.22 38.15 1.89
C ARG A 132 8.00 38.46 3.36
N ARG A 133 6.77 38.29 3.85
CA ARG A 133 6.37 38.52 5.24
C ARG A 133 6.81 37.39 6.17
N TYR A 134 6.71 36.14 5.71
CA TYR A 134 6.99 34.94 6.52
C TYR A 134 8.25 34.21 6.05
N ARG A 135 9.41 34.86 6.21
CA ARG A 135 10.71 34.34 5.73
C ARG A 135 11.15 33.02 6.37
N GLN A 136 10.59 32.68 7.53
CA GLN A 136 10.83 31.41 8.22
C GLN A 136 10.20 30.20 7.52
N PHE A 137 9.29 30.44 6.56
CA PHE A 137 8.67 29.41 5.72
C PHE A 137 9.06 29.61 4.25
N PRO A 138 10.34 29.40 3.88
CA PRO A 138 10.76 29.57 2.50
C PRO A 138 10.21 28.45 1.61
N ASN A 139 9.89 28.81 0.37
CA ASN A 139 9.49 27.88 -0.67
C ASN A 139 10.66 27.08 -1.29
N TYR A 140 11.90 27.42 -0.92
CA TYR A 140 13.10 26.64 -1.21
C TYR A 140 13.93 26.44 0.05
N ILE A 141 14.33 25.19 0.33
CA ILE A 141 15.19 24.81 1.45
C ILE A 141 16.47 24.22 0.86
N ASN A 142 17.63 24.81 1.16
CA ASN A 142 18.94 24.36 0.65
C ASN A 142 18.97 24.19 -0.89
N GLY A 143 18.33 25.09 -1.62
CA GLY A 143 18.25 25.05 -3.09
C GLY A 143 17.25 24.03 -3.65
N ARG A 144 16.55 23.27 -2.81
CA ARG A 144 15.48 22.35 -3.21
C ARG A 144 14.12 23.01 -3.01
N PRO A 145 13.18 22.90 -3.97
CA PRO A 145 11.83 23.42 -3.75
C PRO A 145 11.15 22.64 -2.63
N ARG A 146 10.35 23.33 -1.81
CA ARG A 146 9.52 22.69 -0.80
C ARG A 146 8.38 21.94 -1.50
N THR A 147 8.30 20.63 -1.27
CA THR A 147 7.32 19.74 -1.88
C THR A 147 6.43 19.14 -0.81
N LEU A 148 5.13 19.09 -1.09
CA LEU A 148 4.13 18.40 -0.28
C LEU A 148 3.61 17.19 -1.07
N LEU A 149 3.93 15.97 -0.62
CA LEU A 149 3.32 14.76 -1.15
C LEU A 149 1.88 14.66 -0.63
N VAL A 150 0.93 14.46 -1.53
CA VAL A 150 -0.48 14.34 -1.20
C VAL A 150 -0.99 13.00 -1.71
N THR A 151 -1.60 12.23 -0.83
CA THR A 151 -2.25 10.96 -1.14
C THR A 151 -3.53 10.85 -0.31
N GLY A 152 -4.32 9.81 -0.53
CA GLY A 152 -5.52 9.57 0.26
C GLY A 152 -6.24 8.29 -0.09
N SER A 153 -7.23 7.98 0.73
CA SER A 153 -8.17 6.86 0.55
C SER A 153 -9.57 7.31 0.96
N PRO A 154 -10.61 6.53 0.63
CA PRO A 154 -11.93 6.75 1.20
C PRO A 154 -11.89 6.76 2.75
N PRO A 155 -12.80 7.48 3.41
CA PRO A 155 -12.96 7.48 4.87
C PRO A 155 -13.46 6.14 5.43
N SER A 156 -14.30 5.46 4.65
CA SER A 156 -14.89 4.18 5.04
C SER A 156 -13.87 3.04 4.91
N PRO A 157 -13.98 1.98 5.72
CA PRO A 157 -13.23 0.76 5.53
C PRO A 157 -13.39 0.24 4.10
N CYS A 158 -12.36 -0.43 3.59
CA CYS A 158 -12.44 -1.07 2.29
C CYS A 158 -13.51 -2.17 2.25
N ASP A 159 -14.03 -2.44 1.05
CA ASP A 159 -14.97 -3.54 0.81
C ASP A 159 -14.36 -4.88 1.28
N ASN A 160 -13.05 -5.03 1.06
CA ASN A 160 -12.24 -6.14 1.55
C ASN A 160 -11.21 -5.64 2.57
N ALA A 161 -11.18 -6.25 3.75
CA ALA A 161 -10.26 -5.88 4.84
C ALA A 161 -8.77 -5.99 4.46
N VAL A 162 -8.43 -6.84 3.48
CA VAL A 162 -7.06 -6.88 2.96
C VAL A 162 -6.67 -5.58 2.27
N GLY A 163 -7.63 -4.85 1.70
CA GLY A 163 -7.43 -3.55 1.07
C GLY A 163 -6.84 -2.54 2.04
N ASP A 164 -7.39 -2.43 3.25
CA ASP A 164 -6.89 -1.56 4.31
C ASP A 164 -5.44 -1.89 4.68
N HIS A 165 -5.08 -3.17 4.71
CA HIS A 165 -3.69 -3.59 4.95
C HIS A 165 -2.74 -3.08 3.86
N TYR A 166 -3.13 -3.13 2.59
CA TYR A 166 -2.30 -2.62 1.49
C TYR A 166 -2.29 -1.09 1.42
N LEU A 167 -3.36 -0.40 1.82
CA LEU A 167 -3.34 1.05 2.02
C LEU A 167 -2.32 1.45 3.09
N LEU A 168 -2.27 0.72 4.21
CA LEU A 168 -1.28 0.93 5.27
C LEU A 168 0.16 0.69 4.77
N LYS A 169 0.39 -0.38 4.02
CA LYS A 169 1.72 -0.67 3.43
C LYS A 169 2.14 0.41 2.44
N ALA A 170 1.23 0.85 1.58
CA ALA A 170 1.51 1.94 0.64
C ALA A 170 1.79 3.26 1.36
N LEU A 171 1.09 3.56 2.46
CA LEU A 171 1.38 4.71 3.30
C LEU A 171 2.77 4.61 3.95
N LYS A 172 3.12 3.47 4.56
CA LYS A 172 4.47 3.25 5.12
C LYS A 172 5.55 3.47 4.06
N ASN A 173 5.36 2.93 2.85
CA ASN A 173 6.29 3.12 1.73
C ASN A 173 6.50 4.63 1.41
N LYS A 174 5.42 5.40 1.33
CA LYS A 174 5.48 6.85 1.10
C LYS A 174 6.12 7.60 2.27
N ILE A 175 5.83 7.21 3.52
CA ILE A 175 6.48 7.75 4.74
C ILE A 175 7.99 7.54 4.69
N ASP A 176 8.44 6.34 4.32
CA ASP A 176 9.86 6.02 4.26
C ASP A 176 10.58 6.87 3.20
N TYR A 177 10.03 6.97 1.99
CA TYR A 177 10.57 7.84 0.94
C TYR A 177 10.60 9.31 1.38
N CYS A 178 9.47 9.83 1.86
CA CYS A 178 9.37 11.24 2.28
C CYS A 178 10.34 11.58 3.42
N ARG A 179 10.50 10.68 4.40
CA ARG A 179 11.47 10.83 5.48
C ARG A 179 12.91 10.84 4.96
N ILE A 180 13.25 9.99 3.99
CA ILE A 180 14.59 9.96 3.38
C ILE A 180 14.86 11.28 2.65
N HIS A 181 13.90 11.80 1.89
CA HIS A 181 14.08 12.93 0.98
C HIS A 181 13.71 14.30 1.55
N GLY A 182 13.19 14.35 2.79
CA GLY A 182 12.81 15.60 3.45
C GLY A 182 11.56 16.23 2.83
N ILE A 183 10.59 15.41 2.48
CA ILE A 183 9.32 15.80 1.86
C ILE A 183 8.21 15.69 2.93
N GLU A 184 7.33 16.68 3.00
CA GLU A 184 6.16 16.63 3.88
C GLU A 184 5.05 15.79 3.22
N ILE A 185 4.22 15.11 4.02
CA ILE A 185 3.13 14.27 3.52
C ILE A 185 1.79 14.67 4.13
N VAL A 186 0.76 14.75 3.29
CA VAL A 186 -0.65 14.86 3.68
C VAL A 186 -1.37 13.60 3.20
N TYR A 187 -2.07 12.95 4.13
CA TYR A 187 -2.95 11.82 3.84
C TYR A 187 -4.40 12.25 4.06
N ASN A 188 -5.17 12.36 2.98
CA ASN A 188 -6.58 12.73 3.07
C ASN A 188 -7.48 11.50 3.23
N MET A 189 -8.41 11.59 4.17
CA MET A 189 -9.52 10.64 4.34
C MET A 189 -10.88 11.36 4.31
N ALA A 190 -10.93 12.67 4.02
CA ALA A 190 -12.17 13.43 4.01
C ALA A 190 -12.70 13.66 2.59
N HIS A 191 -14.02 13.59 2.42
CA HIS A 191 -14.70 14.12 1.24
C HIS A 191 -14.90 15.61 1.43
N LEU A 192 -14.12 16.43 0.71
CA LEU A 192 -14.21 17.90 0.80
C LEU A 192 -15.34 18.50 -0.05
N ASP A 193 -15.87 17.70 -0.97
CA ASP A 193 -16.92 18.08 -1.92
C ASP A 193 -17.68 16.81 -2.29
N LYS A 194 -19.02 16.85 -2.19
CA LYS A 194 -19.88 15.68 -2.45
C LYS A 194 -19.98 15.34 -3.93
N GLU A 195 -19.81 16.33 -4.81
CA GLU A 195 -19.92 16.14 -6.26
C GLU A 195 -18.66 15.54 -6.85
N MET A 196 -17.51 15.86 -6.25
CA MET A 196 -16.20 15.40 -6.68
C MET A 196 -15.78 14.10 -5.95
N ALA A 197 -16.59 13.05 -6.10
CA ALA A 197 -16.31 11.73 -5.53
C ALA A 197 -15.27 10.90 -6.32
N GLY A 198 -14.71 9.87 -5.70
CA GLY A 198 -13.78 8.93 -6.33
C GLY A 198 -12.46 9.58 -6.76
N TYR A 199 -11.99 9.28 -7.97
CA TYR A 199 -10.72 9.82 -8.49
C TYR A 199 -10.74 11.35 -8.65
N TRP A 200 -11.92 11.98 -8.72
CA TRP A 200 -12.09 13.42 -8.81
C TRP A 200 -11.82 14.18 -7.50
N ALA A 201 -11.86 13.49 -6.34
CA ALA A 201 -11.69 14.10 -5.02
C ALA A 201 -10.34 14.80 -4.82
N LYS A 202 -9.35 14.45 -5.64
CA LYS A 202 -8.02 15.07 -5.62
C LYS A 202 -8.06 16.56 -6.02
N LEU A 203 -8.97 16.99 -6.90
CA LEU A 203 -9.01 18.38 -7.38
C LEU A 203 -9.35 19.40 -6.27
N PRO A 204 -10.47 19.25 -5.53
CA PRO A 204 -10.78 20.13 -4.39
C PRO A 204 -9.68 20.13 -3.32
N LEU A 205 -9.10 18.97 -3.03
CA LEU A 205 -8.02 18.81 -2.06
C LEU A 205 -6.75 19.56 -2.48
N ILE A 206 -6.30 19.37 -3.72
CA ILE A 206 -5.12 20.05 -4.25
C ILE A 206 -5.32 21.57 -4.21
N ARG A 207 -6.48 22.07 -4.65
CA ARG A 207 -6.80 23.51 -4.57
C ARG A 207 -6.74 24.01 -3.13
N ARG A 208 -7.34 23.28 -2.19
CA ARG A 208 -7.34 23.65 -0.76
C ARG A 208 -5.92 23.71 -0.21
N LEU A 209 -5.09 22.71 -0.50
CA LEU A 209 -3.70 22.65 -0.01
C LEU A 209 -2.83 23.75 -0.62
N MET A 210 -3.01 24.09 -1.91
CA MET A 210 -2.31 25.21 -2.53
C MET A 210 -2.56 26.52 -1.79
N LEU A 211 -3.84 26.81 -1.48
CA LEU A 211 -4.24 28.04 -0.81
C LEU A 211 -3.85 28.07 0.68
N SER A 212 -3.88 26.92 1.35
CA SER A 212 -3.51 26.79 2.77
C SER A 212 -2.01 26.74 3.03
N HIS A 213 -1.21 26.36 2.03
CA HIS A 213 0.26 26.24 2.13
C HIS A 213 0.99 27.11 1.09
N PRO A 214 0.99 28.45 1.24
CA PRO A 214 1.71 29.34 0.32
C PRO A 214 3.22 29.10 0.28
N GLU A 215 3.80 28.50 1.32
CA GLU A 215 5.21 28.10 1.38
C GLU A 215 5.54 26.90 0.48
N VAL A 216 4.57 26.06 0.12
CA VAL A 216 4.83 24.89 -0.73
C VAL A 216 4.99 25.34 -2.17
N GLU A 217 6.06 24.89 -2.82
CA GLU A 217 6.33 25.19 -4.23
C GLU A 217 5.70 24.16 -5.17
N TRP A 218 5.73 22.88 -4.77
CA TRP A 218 5.14 21.77 -5.52
C TRP A 218 4.18 20.97 -4.65
N ILE A 219 2.95 20.81 -5.13
CA ILE A 219 2.06 19.74 -4.68
C ILE A 219 2.36 18.53 -5.55
N TRP A 220 2.70 17.41 -4.92
CA TRP A 220 2.92 16.14 -5.61
C TRP A 220 1.82 15.17 -5.24
N TRP A 221 0.85 15.01 -6.14
CA TRP A 221 -0.19 14.00 -5.98
C TRP A 221 0.37 12.62 -6.29
N MET A 222 0.05 11.63 -5.45
CA MET A 222 0.37 10.23 -5.68
C MET A 222 -0.77 9.32 -5.19
N ASP A 223 -1.30 8.50 -6.08
CA ASP A 223 -2.40 7.57 -5.77
C ASP A 223 -2.00 6.57 -4.67
N SER A 224 -2.99 6.04 -3.95
CA SER A 224 -2.76 5.12 -2.84
C SER A 224 -2.19 3.77 -3.30
N ASP A 225 -2.48 3.34 -4.52
CA ASP A 225 -1.96 2.13 -5.18
C ASP A 225 -0.68 2.37 -6.00
N ALA A 226 -0.09 3.57 -5.92
CA ALA A 226 1.26 3.84 -6.42
C ALA A 226 2.30 3.70 -5.29
N LEU A 227 3.37 2.94 -5.53
CA LEU A 227 4.46 2.74 -4.58
C LEU A 227 5.78 3.26 -5.14
N PHE A 228 6.58 3.89 -4.27
CA PHE A 228 8.00 4.11 -4.56
C PHE A 228 8.73 2.78 -4.60
N THR A 229 9.45 2.55 -5.68
CA THR A 229 10.30 1.36 -5.86
C THR A 229 11.77 1.71 -6.05
N ASP A 230 12.09 3.00 -6.22
CA ASP A 230 13.44 3.55 -6.06
C ASP A 230 13.49 4.52 -4.87
N MET A 231 14.06 4.08 -3.75
CA MET A 231 14.19 4.89 -2.54
C MET A 231 15.36 5.88 -2.59
N VAL A 232 16.23 5.78 -3.61
CA VAL A 232 17.43 6.62 -3.78
C VAL A 232 17.17 7.75 -4.78
N PHE A 233 16.38 7.50 -5.82
CA PHE A 233 16.10 8.47 -6.87
C PHE A 233 15.47 9.76 -6.32
N GLU A 234 15.98 10.90 -6.78
CA GLU A 234 15.45 12.24 -6.50
C GLU A 234 14.91 12.86 -7.79
N ILE A 235 13.71 13.45 -7.72
CA ILE A 235 13.12 14.19 -8.83
C ILE A 235 14.06 15.34 -9.23
N PRO A 236 14.46 15.46 -10.52
CA PRO A 236 15.40 16.48 -10.98
C PRO A 236 14.72 17.84 -11.10
N ALA A 237 14.33 18.46 -9.97
CA ALA A 237 13.48 19.66 -9.91
C ALA A 237 13.97 20.83 -10.79
N LEU A 238 15.28 21.00 -10.96
CA LEU A 238 15.86 22.03 -11.83
C LEU A 238 15.44 21.88 -13.30
N LYS A 239 15.20 20.65 -13.77
CA LYS A 239 14.69 20.33 -15.12
C LYS A 239 13.33 21.00 -15.36
N TYR A 240 12.52 21.16 -14.31
CA TYR A 240 11.14 21.64 -14.40
C TYR A 240 10.96 23.11 -14.04
N ARG A 241 12.04 23.88 -13.89
CA ARG A 241 11.99 25.29 -13.43
C ARG A 241 11.07 26.21 -14.25
N ASN A 242 10.86 25.91 -15.53
CA ASN A 242 10.03 26.71 -16.44
C ASN A 242 8.60 26.15 -16.63
N HIS A 243 8.27 25.06 -15.96
CA HIS A 243 7.00 24.35 -16.05
C HIS A 243 6.23 24.44 -14.74
N ASN A 244 4.92 24.27 -14.82
CA ASN A 244 4.00 24.31 -13.69
C ASN A 244 3.33 22.97 -13.45
N MET A 245 3.31 22.08 -14.43
CA MET A 245 2.87 20.70 -14.27
C MET A 245 3.93 19.74 -14.80
N VAL A 246 4.18 18.65 -14.08
CA VAL A 246 5.05 17.55 -14.51
C VAL A 246 4.25 16.28 -14.37
N ILE A 247 4.07 15.56 -15.45
CA ILE A 247 3.23 14.36 -15.51
C ILE A 247 3.90 13.32 -16.40
N HIS A 248 3.85 12.05 -15.99
CA HIS A 248 4.39 10.98 -16.81
C HIS A 248 3.53 10.78 -18.06
N GLY A 249 4.17 10.54 -19.21
CA GLY A 249 3.43 10.19 -20.41
C GLY A 249 4.30 10.03 -21.64
N TYR A 250 3.65 9.74 -22.76
CA TYR A 250 4.30 9.44 -24.03
C TYR A 250 3.84 10.47 -25.08
N PRO A 251 4.74 11.34 -25.59
CA PRO A 251 4.37 12.41 -26.52
C PRO A 251 3.67 11.93 -27.80
N ASP A 252 4.10 10.79 -28.35
CA ASP A 252 3.48 10.15 -29.53
C ASP A 252 2.05 9.68 -29.23
N LEU A 253 1.82 9.07 -28.06
CA LEU A 253 0.48 8.69 -27.63
C LEU A 253 -0.41 9.93 -27.41
N LEU A 254 0.16 11.02 -26.91
CA LEU A 254 -0.57 12.25 -26.58
C LEU A 254 -0.97 13.02 -27.84
N PHE A 255 0.00 13.35 -28.68
CA PHE A 255 -0.21 14.28 -29.80
C PHE A 255 -0.65 13.58 -31.08
N ASP A 256 -0.12 12.40 -31.37
CA ASP A 256 -0.38 11.72 -32.63
C ASP A 256 -1.60 10.80 -32.51
N GLN A 257 -1.70 10.06 -31.40
CA GLN A 257 -2.75 9.05 -31.22
C GLN A 257 -3.95 9.53 -30.41
N LYS A 258 -3.80 10.59 -29.61
CA LYS A 258 -4.80 11.05 -28.64
C LYS A 258 -5.32 9.90 -27.75
N SER A 259 -4.38 9.08 -27.28
CA SER A 259 -4.68 7.90 -26.47
C SER A 259 -5.10 8.32 -25.06
N TRP A 260 -6.11 7.65 -24.49
CA TRP A 260 -6.54 7.91 -23.11
C TRP A 260 -5.53 7.50 -22.03
N ILE A 261 -4.52 6.71 -22.41
CA ILE A 261 -3.38 6.31 -21.56
C ILE A 261 -2.10 7.10 -21.90
N ALA A 262 -2.22 8.20 -22.65
CA ALA A 262 -1.06 8.99 -23.06
C ALA A 262 -0.34 9.67 -21.89
N LEU A 263 -1.07 10.00 -20.83
CA LEU A 263 -0.59 10.58 -19.58
C LEU A 263 -1.14 9.77 -18.41
N ASN A 264 -0.52 9.85 -17.23
CA ASN A 264 -1.06 9.25 -16.01
C ASN A 264 -1.22 10.26 -14.87
N THR A 265 -2.44 10.41 -14.34
CA THR A 265 -2.77 11.36 -13.26
C THR A 265 -2.70 10.74 -11.86
N GLY A 266 -2.10 9.55 -11.74
CA GLY A 266 -1.86 8.92 -10.44
C GLY A 266 -0.51 9.27 -9.80
N SER A 267 0.36 9.97 -10.52
CA SER A 267 1.57 10.56 -9.96
C SER A 267 2.01 11.76 -10.79
N PHE A 268 1.83 12.97 -10.25
CA PHE A 268 2.17 14.21 -10.95
C PHE A 268 2.53 15.34 -9.98
N LEU A 269 3.32 16.30 -10.45
CA LEU A 269 3.64 17.52 -9.71
C LEU A 269 2.88 18.70 -10.30
N LEU A 270 2.34 19.54 -9.43
CA LEU A 270 1.65 20.77 -9.77
C LEU A 270 2.18 21.94 -8.92
N ARG A 271 2.68 22.99 -9.58
CA ARG A 271 3.31 24.13 -8.92
C ARG A 271 2.26 24.99 -8.24
N ASN A 272 2.55 25.50 -7.05
CA ASN A 272 1.66 26.43 -6.36
C ASN A 272 1.74 27.85 -7.00
N CYS A 273 0.89 28.09 -8.00
CA CYS A 273 0.84 29.32 -8.78
C CYS A 273 -0.55 29.56 -9.38
N GLN A 274 -0.80 30.78 -9.85
CA GLN A 274 -2.08 31.18 -10.45
C GLN A 274 -2.48 30.29 -11.63
N TRP A 275 -1.51 29.94 -12.49
CA TRP A 275 -1.74 29.05 -13.64
C TRP A 275 -2.33 27.69 -13.20
N SER A 276 -1.89 27.15 -12.07
CA SER A 276 -2.38 25.87 -11.58
C SER A 276 -3.79 25.97 -11.01
N LEU A 277 -4.16 27.11 -10.40
CA LEU A 277 -5.55 27.34 -9.98
C LEU A 277 -6.47 27.41 -11.20
N ASP A 278 -6.02 28.10 -12.26
CA ASP A 278 -6.77 28.20 -13.51
C ASP A 278 -6.90 26.83 -14.22
N LEU A 279 -5.84 25.99 -14.15
CA LEU A 279 -5.88 24.62 -14.66
C LEU A 279 -6.91 23.78 -13.92
N LEU A 280 -6.95 23.84 -12.59
CA LEU A 280 -7.90 23.09 -11.77
C LEU A 280 -9.36 23.50 -12.09
N ASP A 281 -9.61 24.80 -12.27
CA ASP A 281 -10.92 25.31 -12.68
C ASP A 281 -11.34 24.77 -14.05
N ALA A 282 -10.41 24.64 -15.00
CA ALA A 282 -10.68 24.11 -16.35
C ALA A 282 -10.80 22.58 -16.39
N TRP A 283 -10.18 21.87 -15.44
CA TRP A 283 -10.18 20.41 -15.36
C TRP A 283 -11.43 19.86 -14.66
N ALA A 284 -11.93 20.56 -13.64
CA ALA A 284 -13.08 20.15 -12.83
C ALA A 284 -14.44 19.94 -13.55
N PRO A 285 -14.80 20.61 -14.66
CA PRO A 285 -16.18 20.60 -15.18
C PRO A 285 -16.74 19.22 -15.57
N MET A 286 -15.89 18.25 -15.89
CA MET A 286 -16.31 16.88 -16.21
C MET A 286 -16.43 15.97 -14.96
N GLY A 287 -16.16 16.51 -13.77
CA GLY A 287 -16.07 15.79 -12.51
C GLY A 287 -17.35 15.58 -11.70
N PRO A 288 -18.37 16.47 -11.70
CA PRO A 288 -19.55 16.30 -10.85
C PRO A 288 -20.30 14.98 -11.11
N LYS A 289 -20.54 14.17 -10.06
CA LYS A 289 -21.20 12.85 -10.17
C LYS A 289 -22.59 12.92 -10.81
N GLY A 290 -23.05 11.80 -11.38
CA GLY A 290 -24.34 11.69 -12.05
C GLY A 290 -24.29 12.14 -13.53
N PRO A 291 -25.37 12.75 -14.06
CA PRO A 291 -25.53 12.97 -15.50
C PRO A 291 -24.38 13.75 -16.16
N VAL A 292 -23.79 14.72 -15.46
CA VAL A 292 -22.67 15.52 -15.98
C VAL A 292 -21.46 14.63 -16.29
N ARG A 293 -21.02 13.81 -15.34
CA ARG A 293 -19.89 12.90 -15.51
C ARG A 293 -20.19 11.76 -16.48
N GLU A 294 -21.42 11.27 -16.52
CA GLU A 294 -21.85 10.24 -17.48
C GLU A 294 -21.80 10.75 -18.93
N GLU A 295 -22.37 11.93 -19.21
CA GLU A 295 -22.34 12.54 -20.55
C GLU A 295 -20.92 12.94 -20.96
N ALA A 296 -20.14 13.49 -20.04
CA ALA A 296 -18.72 13.76 -20.29
C ALA A 296 -17.95 12.47 -20.62
N GLY A 297 -18.27 11.34 -19.98
CA GLY A 297 -17.69 10.04 -20.29
C GLY A 297 -17.93 9.61 -21.75
N LYS A 298 -19.12 9.87 -22.29
CA LYS A 298 -19.44 9.61 -23.70
C LYS A 298 -18.60 10.50 -24.64
N ILE A 299 -18.47 11.79 -24.32
CA ILE A 299 -17.63 12.73 -25.08
C ILE A 299 -16.16 12.25 -25.09
N LEU A 300 -15.62 11.90 -23.93
CA LEU A 300 -14.24 11.42 -23.79
C LEU A 300 -14.01 10.12 -24.55
N THR A 301 -14.96 9.19 -24.51
CA THR A 301 -14.90 7.91 -25.25
C THR A 301 -14.91 8.14 -26.76
N ALA A 302 -15.70 9.11 -27.25
CA ALA A 302 -15.74 9.45 -28.66
C ALA A 302 -14.46 10.19 -29.13
N TYR A 303 -13.83 10.96 -28.26
CA TYR A 303 -12.66 11.78 -28.60
C TYR A 303 -11.32 11.03 -28.46
N LEU A 304 -11.16 10.22 -27.42
CA LEU A 304 -9.88 9.60 -27.04
C LEU A 304 -9.77 8.18 -27.56
N LYS A 305 -8.65 7.88 -28.22
CA LYS A 305 -8.39 6.57 -28.79
C LYS A 305 -8.23 5.53 -27.69
N GLY A 306 -8.92 4.40 -27.84
CA GLY A 306 -8.77 3.22 -26.99
C GLY A 306 -9.43 3.34 -25.61
N ARG A 307 -10.16 4.43 -25.32
CA ARG A 307 -10.89 4.58 -24.06
C ARG A 307 -12.13 3.67 -24.04
N PRO A 308 -12.32 2.81 -23.03
CA PRO A 308 -13.56 2.06 -22.89
C PRO A 308 -14.74 2.96 -22.49
N ALA A 309 -15.96 2.46 -22.64
CA ALA A 309 -17.18 3.19 -22.29
C ALA A 309 -17.45 3.11 -20.79
N PHE A 310 -17.20 4.22 -20.08
CA PHE A 310 -17.55 4.44 -18.67
C PHE A 310 -17.59 5.95 -18.39
N GLU A 311 -18.03 6.33 -17.19
CA GLU A 311 -18.08 7.71 -16.68
C GLU A 311 -16.75 8.46 -16.90
N ALA A 312 -16.80 9.79 -16.99
CA ALA A 312 -15.59 10.60 -17.07
C ALA A 312 -14.64 10.40 -15.88
N ASP A 313 -13.36 10.27 -16.19
CA ASP A 313 -12.26 10.19 -15.23
C ASP A 313 -11.31 11.38 -15.39
N ASP A 314 -10.59 11.70 -14.32
CA ASP A 314 -9.70 12.86 -14.26
C ASP A 314 -8.57 12.76 -15.30
N GLN A 315 -8.03 11.56 -15.55
CA GLN A 315 -6.95 11.35 -16.52
C GLN A 315 -7.39 11.71 -17.95
N SER A 316 -8.51 11.15 -18.40
CA SER A 316 -9.09 11.35 -19.71
C SER A 316 -9.51 12.81 -19.90
N ALA A 317 -10.12 13.42 -18.88
CA ALA A 317 -10.51 14.83 -18.92
C ALA A 317 -9.29 15.75 -19.07
N LEU A 318 -8.18 15.46 -18.35
CA LEU A 318 -6.95 16.21 -18.49
C LEU A 318 -6.36 16.07 -19.90
N ILE A 319 -6.27 14.85 -20.42
CA ILE A 319 -5.75 14.60 -21.78
C ILE A 319 -6.61 15.33 -22.82
N TYR A 320 -7.94 15.22 -22.73
CA TYR A 320 -8.86 15.93 -23.60
C TYR A 320 -8.60 17.44 -23.58
N MET A 321 -8.51 18.05 -22.39
CA MET A 321 -8.27 19.49 -22.23
C MET A 321 -6.90 19.90 -22.77
N LEU A 322 -5.83 19.17 -22.45
CA LEU A 322 -4.47 19.49 -22.90
C LEU A 322 -4.30 19.35 -24.42
N VAL A 323 -5.01 18.42 -25.05
CA VAL A 323 -4.98 18.23 -26.52
C VAL A 323 -5.85 19.26 -27.22
N SER A 324 -7.05 19.54 -26.71
CA SER A 324 -8.01 20.47 -27.33
C SER A 324 -7.63 21.95 -27.14
N GLU A 325 -7.01 22.31 -26.02
CA GLU A 325 -6.56 23.67 -25.69
C GLU A 325 -5.03 23.75 -25.58
N LYS A 326 -4.31 23.06 -26.49
CA LYS A 326 -2.85 22.93 -26.48
C LYS A 326 -2.11 24.26 -26.31
N ASP A 327 -2.50 25.27 -27.07
CA ASP A 327 -1.82 26.58 -27.07
C ASP A 327 -1.97 27.32 -25.73
N ARG A 328 -3.03 27.02 -24.98
CA ARG A 328 -3.31 27.62 -23.67
C ARG A 328 -2.50 26.97 -22.56
N TRP A 329 -2.34 25.64 -22.58
CA TRP A 329 -1.84 24.89 -21.43
C TRP A 329 -0.45 24.27 -21.62
N MET A 330 -0.15 23.73 -22.81
CA MET A 330 0.99 22.82 -22.99
C MET A 330 2.35 23.50 -22.86
N ASN A 331 2.44 24.83 -23.00
CA ASN A 331 3.68 25.57 -22.77
C ASN A 331 4.18 25.50 -21.31
N LYS A 332 3.32 25.10 -20.36
CA LYS A 332 3.64 24.95 -18.94
C LYS A 332 3.55 23.51 -18.44
N VAL A 333 3.23 22.55 -19.29
CA VAL A 333 3.19 21.13 -18.98
C VAL A 333 4.45 20.45 -19.47
N PHE A 334 5.14 19.75 -18.58
CA PHE A 334 6.25 18.86 -18.93
C PHE A 334 5.76 17.42 -18.95
N VAL A 335 5.77 16.79 -20.13
CA VAL A 335 5.50 15.36 -20.29
C VAL A 335 6.80 14.60 -20.04
N GLU A 336 6.89 13.95 -18.88
CA GLU A 336 8.07 13.22 -18.43
C GLU A 336 8.05 11.77 -18.95
N ASN A 337 9.15 11.36 -19.58
CA ASN A 337 9.36 10.00 -20.09
C ASN A 337 10.80 9.50 -19.92
N SER A 338 11.67 10.25 -19.23
CA SER A 338 13.06 9.88 -18.98
C SER A 338 13.26 9.01 -17.73
N TYR A 339 12.24 8.95 -16.87
CA TYR A 339 12.15 8.05 -15.73
C TYR A 339 10.67 7.79 -15.41
N LEU A 340 10.39 6.76 -14.63
CA LEU A 340 9.04 6.28 -14.35
C LEU A 340 8.41 7.04 -13.18
N LEU A 341 8.07 8.32 -13.41
CA LEU A 341 7.22 9.09 -12.47
C LEU A 341 5.88 8.38 -12.24
N HIS A 342 5.43 7.62 -13.24
CA HIS A 342 4.45 6.55 -13.15
C HIS A 342 5.00 5.36 -13.95
N GLY A 343 5.06 4.18 -13.33
CA GLY A 343 5.43 2.93 -14.01
C GLY A 343 4.31 1.92 -13.94
N PHE A 344 3.82 1.48 -15.10
CA PHE A 344 2.74 0.49 -15.17
C PHE A 344 3.22 -0.87 -14.65
N TRP A 345 2.60 -1.34 -13.56
CA TRP A 345 3.11 -2.46 -12.76
C TRP A 345 3.32 -3.75 -13.55
N GLU A 346 2.45 -4.06 -14.52
CA GLU A 346 2.49 -5.33 -15.24
C GLU A 346 3.80 -5.54 -16.02
N GLY A 347 4.38 -4.46 -16.55
CA GLY A 347 5.66 -4.49 -17.25
C GLY A 347 6.89 -4.48 -16.34
N LEU A 348 6.71 -4.36 -15.02
CA LEU A 348 7.79 -4.11 -14.05
C LEU A 348 7.95 -5.23 -13.03
N VAL A 349 6.84 -5.69 -12.43
CA VAL A 349 6.90 -6.51 -11.20
C VAL A 349 7.57 -7.86 -11.39
N ASP A 350 7.53 -8.42 -12.60
CA ASP A 350 8.15 -9.71 -12.90
C ASP A 350 9.66 -9.59 -13.20
N ARG A 351 10.17 -8.37 -13.36
CA ARG A 351 11.58 -8.06 -13.65
C ARG A 351 12.39 -7.68 -12.40
N TYR A 352 11.77 -7.59 -11.22
CA TYR A 352 12.47 -7.13 -10.01
C TYR A 352 13.70 -7.96 -9.63
N GLU A 353 13.65 -9.28 -9.76
CA GLU A 353 14.81 -10.14 -9.51
C GLU A 353 15.97 -9.82 -10.48
N GLU A 354 15.65 -9.61 -11.77
CA GLU A 354 16.64 -9.19 -12.77
C GLU A 354 17.24 -7.82 -12.41
N MET A 355 16.40 -6.86 -11.99
CA MET A 355 16.86 -5.53 -11.59
C MET A 355 17.79 -5.58 -10.37
N ILE A 356 17.48 -6.43 -9.39
CA ILE A 356 18.34 -6.66 -8.20
C ILE A 356 19.70 -7.23 -8.60
N GLU A 357 19.74 -8.13 -9.59
CA GLU A 357 20.97 -8.77 -10.03
C GLU A 357 21.84 -7.85 -10.88
N LYS A 358 21.23 -7.11 -11.83
CA LYS A 358 21.97 -6.39 -12.88
C LYS A 358 22.13 -4.89 -12.62
N HIS A 359 21.31 -4.32 -11.74
CA HIS A 359 21.19 -2.87 -11.58
C HIS A 359 21.26 -2.45 -10.10
N HIS A 360 21.00 -1.17 -9.86
CA HIS A 360 20.99 -0.58 -8.52
C HIS A 360 19.97 0.56 -8.43
N PRO A 361 19.47 0.89 -7.23
CA PRO A 361 18.60 2.06 -7.05
C PRO A 361 19.33 3.37 -7.34
N GLY A 362 18.58 4.41 -7.67
CA GLY A 362 19.01 5.74 -8.07
C GLY A 362 18.85 6.04 -9.56
N LEU A 363 18.32 5.10 -10.35
CA LEU A 363 18.15 5.25 -11.81
C LEU A 363 16.77 5.80 -12.16
N GLY A 364 15.73 5.35 -11.45
CA GLY A 364 14.34 5.79 -11.62
C GLY A 364 13.62 5.34 -12.89
N ASP A 365 14.31 4.70 -13.85
CA ASP A 365 13.76 4.22 -15.13
C ASP A 365 13.51 2.71 -15.14
N GLU A 366 13.31 2.09 -16.31
CA GLU A 366 13.03 0.64 -16.40
C GLU A 366 14.11 -0.27 -15.82
N ARG A 367 15.33 0.22 -15.59
CA ARG A 367 16.40 -0.56 -14.96
C ARG A 367 16.22 -0.63 -13.45
N TRP A 368 15.58 0.38 -12.86
CA TRP A 368 15.15 0.43 -11.47
C TRP A 368 14.02 1.47 -11.33
N PRO A 369 12.75 1.05 -11.39
CA PRO A 369 11.62 1.97 -11.56
C PRO A 369 11.50 2.89 -10.35
N PHE A 370 11.25 4.18 -10.61
CA PHE A 370 10.99 5.12 -9.54
C PHE A 370 9.66 4.83 -8.84
N VAL A 371 8.58 4.75 -9.62
CA VAL A 371 7.24 4.43 -9.13
C VAL A 371 6.72 3.18 -9.84
N THR A 372 6.18 2.24 -9.08
CA THR A 372 5.36 1.14 -9.58
C THR A 372 3.91 1.42 -9.20
N HIS A 373 3.04 1.58 -10.19
CA HIS A 373 1.64 1.98 -10.03
C HIS A 373 0.70 0.86 -10.44
N PHE A 374 -0.13 0.39 -9.49
CA PHE A 374 -1.03 -0.76 -9.61
C PHE A 374 -2.39 -0.42 -10.22
N VAL A 375 -2.36 0.35 -11.32
CA VAL A 375 -3.55 0.73 -12.09
C VAL A 375 -4.40 -0.50 -12.41
N GLY A 376 -5.70 -0.42 -12.11
CA GLY A 376 -6.67 -1.49 -12.34
C GLY A 376 -6.79 -2.53 -11.22
N CYS A 377 -5.89 -2.55 -10.23
CA CYS A 377 -5.96 -3.52 -9.12
C CYS A 377 -7.01 -3.20 -8.06
N LYS A 378 -7.31 -1.91 -7.84
CA LYS A 378 -8.38 -1.41 -6.93
C LYS A 378 -8.49 -2.20 -5.61
N PRO A 379 -7.42 -2.29 -4.80
CA PRO A 379 -7.36 -3.20 -3.64
C PRO A 379 -8.40 -2.90 -2.55
N CYS A 380 -8.95 -1.68 -2.52
CA CYS A 380 -9.95 -1.26 -1.55
C CYS A 380 -11.40 -1.44 -2.04
N GLY A 381 -11.60 -1.58 -3.35
CA GLY A 381 -12.93 -1.71 -3.96
C GLY A 381 -13.27 -3.15 -4.33
N SER A 382 -14.52 -3.36 -4.70
CA SER A 382 -15.09 -4.68 -5.06
C SER A 382 -14.89 -5.11 -6.52
N TYR A 383 -14.47 -4.20 -7.41
CA TYR A 383 -14.27 -4.49 -8.83
C TYR A 383 -12.89 -4.03 -9.30
N GLY A 384 -12.12 -4.90 -9.94
CA GLY A 384 -10.79 -4.62 -10.51
C GLY A 384 -10.64 -5.26 -11.89
N ASP A 385 -9.76 -4.70 -12.72
CA ASP A 385 -9.51 -5.17 -14.10
C ASP A 385 -8.62 -6.42 -14.14
N TYR A 386 -7.99 -6.74 -13.00
CA TYR A 386 -7.05 -7.85 -12.82
C TYR A 386 -7.48 -8.76 -11.67
N SER A 387 -6.95 -9.98 -11.66
CA SER A 387 -7.21 -10.90 -10.54
C SER A 387 -6.62 -10.34 -9.24
N VAL A 388 -7.44 -10.34 -8.18
CA VAL A 388 -7.06 -9.85 -6.85
C VAL A 388 -5.79 -10.55 -6.36
N GLU A 389 -5.67 -11.86 -6.56
CA GLU A 389 -4.47 -12.62 -6.16
C GLU A 389 -3.20 -12.09 -6.84
N ARG A 390 -3.22 -11.86 -8.16
CA ARG A 390 -2.05 -11.34 -8.89
C ARG A 390 -1.70 -9.94 -8.41
N CYS A 391 -2.70 -9.09 -8.21
CA CYS A 391 -2.53 -7.75 -7.69
C CYS A 391 -1.86 -7.75 -6.31
N LEU A 392 -2.45 -8.42 -5.32
CA LEU A 392 -1.92 -8.43 -3.96
C LEU A 392 -0.51 -9.03 -3.91
N LYS A 393 -0.26 -10.16 -4.60
CA LYS A 393 1.07 -10.76 -4.68
C LYS A 393 2.09 -9.82 -5.32
N SER A 394 1.70 -9.04 -6.33
CA SER A 394 2.59 -8.11 -7.01
C SER A 394 2.82 -6.84 -6.20
N MET A 395 1.81 -6.35 -5.48
CA MET A 395 1.93 -5.26 -4.51
C MET A 395 2.87 -5.65 -3.35
N GLU A 396 2.77 -6.88 -2.85
CA GLU A 396 3.68 -7.44 -1.85
C GLU A 396 5.13 -7.41 -2.36
N ARG A 397 5.35 -7.85 -3.60
CA ARG A 397 6.66 -7.81 -4.27
C ARG A 397 7.20 -6.39 -4.40
N ALA A 398 6.39 -5.44 -4.87
CA ALA A 398 6.82 -4.05 -5.02
C ALA A 398 7.13 -3.40 -3.67
N PHE A 399 6.29 -3.64 -2.65
CA PHE A 399 6.54 -3.16 -1.30
C PHE A 399 7.85 -3.72 -0.75
N ASN A 400 8.09 -5.03 -0.82
CA ASN A 400 9.32 -5.65 -0.31
C ASN A 400 10.56 -5.27 -1.13
N PHE A 401 10.42 -5.04 -2.44
CA PHE A 401 11.48 -4.52 -3.30
C PHE A 401 11.96 -3.14 -2.84
N ALA A 402 11.01 -2.28 -2.46
CA ALA A 402 11.28 -0.96 -1.91
C ALA A 402 11.77 -1.03 -0.45
N ASP A 403 11.10 -1.78 0.41
CA ASP A 403 11.41 -1.88 1.85
C ASP A 403 12.77 -2.54 2.07
N ASN A 404 13.23 -3.43 1.18
CA ASN A 404 14.60 -3.94 1.19
C ASN A 404 15.67 -2.83 1.14
N GLN A 405 15.41 -1.73 0.43
CA GLN A 405 16.34 -0.60 0.36
C GLN A 405 16.41 0.11 1.71
N VAL A 406 15.27 0.23 2.41
CA VAL A 406 15.15 0.83 3.74
C VAL A 406 15.74 -0.09 4.81
N LEU A 407 15.38 -1.38 4.84
CA LEU A 407 15.87 -2.38 5.79
C LEU A 407 17.38 -2.57 5.72
N LYS A 408 17.98 -2.41 4.54
CA LYS A 408 19.43 -2.49 4.36
C LYS A 408 20.19 -1.46 5.21
N LEU A 409 19.58 -0.30 5.48
CA LEU A 409 20.12 0.70 6.42
C LEU A 409 20.37 0.09 7.80
N TYR A 410 19.47 -0.79 8.23
CA TYR A 410 19.45 -1.40 9.56
C TYR A 410 20.09 -2.80 9.60
N GLY A 411 20.61 -3.29 8.47
CA GLY A 411 21.29 -4.58 8.39
C GLY A 411 20.34 -5.77 8.22
N PHE A 412 19.16 -5.53 7.66
CA PHE A 412 18.17 -6.55 7.34
C PHE A 412 17.76 -6.52 5.86
N LYS A 413 17.13 -7.60 5.41
CA LYS A 413 16.37 -7.67 4.16
C LYS A 413 15.28 -8.74 4.26
N HIS A 414 14.25 -8.64 3.43
CA HIS A 414 13.27 -9.71 3.25
C HIS A 414 13.92 -11.02 2.78
N MET A 415 13.35 -12.14 3.22
CA MET A 415 13.78 -13.48 2.81
C MET A 415 13.59 -13.71 1.31
N GLY A 416 12.55 -13.11 0.73
CA GLY A 416 12.26 -13.02 -0.69
C GLY A 416 11.17 -11.97 -0.93
N LEU A 417 10.93 -11.56 -2.18
CA LEU A 417 10.01 -10.46 -2.48
C LEU A 417 8.54 -10.75 -2.16
N VAL A 418 8.15 -12.02 -2.02
CA VAL A 418 6.78 -12.41 -1.62
C VAL A 418 6.64 -12.68 -0.12
N SER A 419 7.73 -12.62 0.65
CA SER A 419 7.73 -13.02 2.06
C SER A 419 7.82 -11.81 3.00
N PRO A 420 6.93 -11.71 3.99
CA PRO A 420 7.02 -10.66 5.01
C PRO A 420 8.19 -10.91 5.98
N ASN A 421 8.74 -12.13 6.01
CA ASN A 421 9.83 -12.47 6.92
C ASN A 421 11.13 -11.81 6.50
N ILE A 422 11.88 -11.30 7.48
CA ILE A 422 13.19 -10.68 7.28
C ILE A 422 14.32 -11.59 7.77
N LYS A 423 15.51 -11.38 7.22
CA LYS A 423 16.77 -11.93 7.71
C LYS A 423 17.81 -10.84 7.89
N ARG A 424 18.72 -11.11 8.81
CA ARG A 424 19.92 -10.31 9.03
C ARG A 424 20.89 -10.50 7.85
N ILE A 425 21.54 -9.42 7.42
CA ILE A 425 22.53 -9.43 6.33
C ILE A 425 23.94 -9.03 6.77
N ARG A 426 24.11 -8.63 8.04
CA ARG A 426 25.41 -8.34 8.64
C ARG A 426 25.40 -8.62 10.14
N SER A 427 26.55 -9.03 10.68
CA SER A 427 26.72 -9.23 12.13
C SER A 427 26.53 -7.93 12.90
N GLU A 428 26.18 -8.05 14.18
CA GLU A 428 26.16 -6.90 15.08
C GLU A 428 27.58 -6.43 15.35
N SER A 429 27.72 -5.12 15.54
CA SER A 429 29.00 -4.47 15.82
C SER A 429 28.83 -3.60 17.05
N VAL A 430 29.79 -3.68 17.97
CA VAL A 430 29.92 -2.74 19.10
C VAL A 430 30.30 -1.34 18.64
N ASN A 431 30.70 -1.18 17.37
CA ASN A 431 31.08 0.08 16.74
C ASN A 431 30.14 0.40 15.57
N PRO A 432 28.86 0.71 15.79
CA PRO A 432 27.86 0.87 14.73
C PRO A 432 28.11 2.09 13.83
N LEU A 433 28.95 3.04 14.25
CA LEU A 433 29.22 4.28 13.53
C LEU A 433 30.30 4.15 12.44
N ILE A 434 31.07 3.05 12.41
CA ILE A 434 32.20 2.89 11.48
C ILE A 434 31.73 2.80 10.02
N ASP A 435 30.61 2.13 9.76
CA ASP A 435 30.14 1.86 8.39
C ASP A 435 28.89 2.68 7.99
N VAL A 436 28.53 3.72 8.75
CA VAL A 436 27.29 4.49 8.51
C VAL A 436 27.25 5.06 7.09
N ASP A 437 28.37 5.62 6.63
CA ASP A 437 28.48 6.20 5.29
C ASP A 437 28.36 5.17 4.17
N ARG A 438 28.81 3.93 4.40
CA ARG A 438 28.69 2.82 3.44
C ARG A 438 27.24 2.41 3.20
N PHE A 439 26.37 2.63 4.19
CA PHE A 439 24.99 2.20 4.15
C PHE A 439 23.99 3.36 3.99
N ALA A 440 24.43 4.61 3.95
CA ALA A 440 23.55 5.77 3.87
C ALA A 440 22.90 5.93 2.48
N ILE A 441 21.58 5.75 2.37
CA ILE A 441 20.78 6.06 1.16
C ILE A 441 20.99 7.51 0.70
N ARG A 442 21.14 8.46 1.63
CA ARG A 442 21.30 9.89 1.33
C ARG A 442 22.64 10.26 0.69
N ARG A 443 23.69 9.42 0.79
CA ARG A 443 25.04 9.73 0.29
C ARG A 443 25.51 8.89 -0.90
N SER A 444 24.84 7.77 -1.22
CA SER A 444 25.09 7.05 -2.49
C SER A 444 24.86 7.94 -3.72
N VAL A 445 24.06 9.00 -3.57
CA VAL A 445 23.81 10.06 -4.57
C VAL A 445 25.03 10.98 -4.81
N HIS A 446 25.96 11.10 -3.85
CA HIS A 446 27.08 12.05 -3.93
C HIS A 446 28.42 11.45 -4.40
N HIS A 447 28.62 10.13 -4.32
CA HIS A 447 29.87 9.51 -4.80
C HIS A 447 29.99 9.47 -6.34
N SER A 448 28.89 9.62 -7.08
CA SER A 448 28.91 9.68 -8.55
C SER A 448 29.38 11.04 -9.11
N ARG A 449 29.53 12.09 -8.27
CA ARG A 449 30.05 13.41 -8.68
C ARG A 449 31.51 13.67 -8.30
N GLY A 450 32.17 12.78 -7.55
CA GLY A 450 33.49 13.03 -6.95
C GLY A 450 34.66 12.24 -7.53
N SER A 451 34.46 11.40 -8.56
CA SER A 451 35.51 10.52 -9.11
C SER A 451 35.67 10.73 -10.62
N ARG A 452 36.00 11.95 -11.03
CA ARG A 452 36.73 12.23 -12.27
C ARG A 452 37.68 13.39 -11.98
N ASN A 453 38.84 13.07 -11.42
CA ASN A 453 40.06 13.84 -11.63
C ASN A 453 40.94 13.04 -12.56
#